data_AF-X1F589-F1
#
_entry.id   AF-X1F589-F1
#
_cell.length_a   1.000
_cell.length_b   1.000
_cell.length_c   1.000
_cell.angle_alpha   90.00
_cell.angle_beta   90.00
_cell.angle_gamma   90.00
#
_symmetry.space_group_name_H-M   'P 1'
#
loop_
_entity.id
_entity.type
_entity.pdbx_description
1 polymer ?
#
loop_
_entity_poly.entity_id
_entity_poly.type
_entity_poly.pdbx_seq_one_letter_code
_entity_poly.pdbx_strand_id
1 'polypeptide(L)'
;MELMKKFKLFSDFKPKGDQTKAIQELYEGLEKKAKHQVLMGVTGSGKTFTIANLIEKALRPVLVISHNKTLAAQLYQEFRHFFPENSIEYFVSYYDYYQPEAYIPATNTFIAKEATINDEIDRLRLCATNSLFQRRDVIIVASVSCIYGIGSPETYYSMSFTLEKNQDITRKSILKNLVDIQYEREETNFRRGTFRVRGDVIEVFPSYEEFAYRIELDESKIIKISSIDPLLGKILDSFDKILIYPRTFFSTPHSIKKRI
;
A
#
# COMPACT_ATOMS: atom_id res chain seq x y z
N MET A 1 -6.91 -21.93 -11.40
CA MET A 1 -6.12 -21.61 -10.19
C MET A 1 -4.93 -20.79 -10.64
N GLU A 2 -5.10 -19.48 -10.67
CA GLU A 2 -4.02 -18.53 -10.99
C GLU A 2 -2.82 -18.84 -10.09
N LEU A 3 -1.61 -18.91 -10.66
CA LEU A 3 -0.39 -19.13 -9.89
C LEU A 3 -0.27 -18.02 -8.85
N MET A 4 -0.68 -18.29 -7.61
CA MET A 4 -0.37 -17.43 -6.48
C MET A 4 1.16 -17.29 -6.45
N LYS A 5 1.67 -16.08 -6.71
CA LYS A 5 3.10 -15.79 -6.54
C LYS A 5 3.50 -16.22 -5.13
N LYS A 6 4.54 -17.04 -5.04
CA LYS A 6 5.08 -17.55 -3.79
C LYS A 6 6.19 -16.62 -3.31
N PHE A 7 6.41 -16.59 -1.99
CA PHE A 7 7.62 -15.99 -1.45
C PHE A 7 8.86 -16.68 -2.02
N LYS A 8 9.87 -15.89 -2.40
CA LYS A 8 11.13 -16.37 -2.95
C LYS A 8 12.26 -15.62 -2.26
N LEU A 9 12.95 -16.31 -1.36
CA LEU A 9 14.05 -15.77 -0.58
C LEU A 9 15.31 -15.71 -1.44
N PHE A 10 15.88 -14.53 -1.54
CA PHE A 10 17.18 -14.27 -2.14
C PHE A 10 18.21 -14.02 -1.05
N SER A 11 19.26 -14.84 -1.05
CA SER A 11 20.41 -14.66 -0.17
C SER A 11 21.60 -15.48 -0.63
N ASP A 12 22.80 -14.92 -0.49
CA ASP A 12 24.06 -15.68 -0.64
C ASP A 12 24.35 -16.57 0.59
N PHE A 13 23.61 -16.35 1.68
CA PHE A 13 23.76 -17.10 2.92
C PHE A 13 22.81 -18.29 2.95
N LYS A 14 23.27 -19.37 3.59
CA LYS A 14 22.41 -20.49 4.00
C LYS A 14 22.22 -20.45 5.51
N PRO A 15 21.08 -20.90 6.06
CA PRO A 15 20.92 -21.06 7.51
C PRO A 15 22.06 -21.90 8.10
N LYS A 16 22.63 -21.44 9.22
CA LYS A 16 23.73 -22.11 9.91
C LYS A 16 23.46 -22.20 11.42
N GLY A 17 24.08 -23.18 12.07
CA GLY A 17 23.98 -23.39 13.52
C GLY A 17 22.53 -23.51 13.96
N ASP A 18 22.18 -22.79 15.03
CA ASP A 18 20.85 -22.84 15.64
C ASP A 18 19.72 -22.29 14.75
N GLN A 19 20.05 -21.56 13.67
CA GLN A 19 19.03 -21.05 12.74
C GLN A 19 18.25 -22.19 12.09
N THR A 20 18.93 -23.26 11.65
CA THR A 20 18.27 -24.40 10.98
C THR A 20 17.23 -25.05 11.88
N LYS A 21 17.61 -25.28 13.15
CA LYS A 21 16.72 -25.85 14.16
C LYS A 21 15.56 -24.90 14.49
N ALA A 22 15.85 -23.62 14.72
CA ALA A 22 14.83 -22.61 15.02
C ALA A 22 13.79 -22.46 13.89
N ILE A 23 14.23 -22.43 12.63
CA ILE A 23 13.32 -22.37 11.47
C ILE A 23 12.41 -23.60 11.45
N GLN A 24 12.97 -24.79 11.68
CA GLN A 24 12.20 -26.03 11.68
C GLN A 24 11.16 -26.05 12.81
N GLU A 25 11.55 -25.75 14.04
CA GLU A 25 10.63 -25.74 15.19
C GLU A 25 9.49 -24.73 15.02
N LEU A 26 9.80 -23.52 14.54
CA LEU A 26 8.79 -22.50 14.27
C LEU A 26 7.81 -22.95 13.17
N TYR A 27 8.33 -23.58 12.11
CA TYR A 27 7.52 -24.10 11.01
C TYR A 27 6.61 -25.25 11.47
N GLU A 28 7.12 -26.19 12.25
CA GLU A 28 6.32 -27.27 12.85
C GLU A 28 5.22 -26.72 13.77
N GLY A 29 5.49 -25.66 14.52
CA GLY A 29 4.48 -24.98 15.31
C GLY A 29 3.38 -24.35 14.46
N LEU A 30 3.71 -23.79 13.29
CA LEU A 30 2.71 -23.27 12.35
C LEU A 30 1.83 -24.40 11.78
N GLU A 31 2.42 -25.53 11.39
CA GLU A 31 1.70 -26.71 10.90
C GLU A 31 0.75 -27.28 11.96
N LYS A 32 1.18 -27.27 13.23
CA LYS A 32 0.34 -27.63 14.39
C LYS A 32 -0.68 -26.55 14.79
N LYS A 33 -0.79 -25.47 14.02
CA LYS A 33 -1.69 -24.31 14.27
C LYS A 33 -1.48 -23.67 15.65
N ALA A 34 -0.25 -23.68 16.15
CA ALA A 34 0.11 -22.97 17.38
C ALA A 34 -0.15 -21.47 17.20
N LYS A 35 -0.99 -20.90 18.06
CA LYS A 35 -1.34 -19.47 17.99
C LYS A 35 -0.19 -18.55 18.40
N HIS A 36 0.63 -18.98 19.35
CA HIS A 36 1.73 -18.19 19.92
C HIS A 36 3.01 -19.02 19.92
N GLN A 37 4.09 -18.41 19.42
CA GLN A 37 5.43 -18.98 19.39
C GLN A 37 6.43 -17.87 19.69
N VAL A 38 7.56 -18.21 20.31
CA VAL A 38 8.60 -17.25 20.71
C VAL A 38 9.94 -17.70 20.17
N LEU A 39 10.58 -16.86 19.36
CA LEU A 39 11.97 -17.04 18.94
C LEU A 39 12.90 -16.35 19.94
N MET A 40 13.50 -17.12 20.84
CA MET A 40 14.50 -16.62 21.80
C MET A 40 15.87 -16.47 21.13
N GLY A 41 16.06 -15.40 20.35
CA GLY A 41 17.30 -15.15 19.61
C GLY A 41 18.19 -14.08 20.24
N VAL A 42 19.46 -14.41 20.52
CA VAL A 42 20.48 -13.44 20.98
C VAL A 42 20.74 -12.34 19.95
N THR A 43 21.27 -11.20 20.35
CA THR A 43 21.67 -10.13 19.43
C THR A 43 22.75 -10.64 18.47
N GLY A 44 22.67 -10.26 17.19
CA GLY A 44 23.61 -10.70 16.16
C GLY A 44 23.37 -12.11 15.59
N SER A 45 22.41 -12.89 16.11
CA SER A 45 22.10 -14.24 15.63
C SER A 45 21.42 -14.33 14.25
N GLY A 46 21.15 -13.19 13.59
CA GLY A 46 20.47 -13.16 12.29
C GLY A 46 18.96 -13.45 12.38
N LYS A 47 18.28 -12.91 13.39
CA LYS A 47 16.82 -13.12 13.61
C LYS A 47 15.98 -12.82 12.37
N THR A 48 16.24 -11.73 11.65
CA THR A 48 15.49 -11.38 10.44
C THR A 48 15.64 -12.47 9.37
N PHE A 49 16.85 -12.99 9.17
CA PHE A 49 17.10 -14.07 8.20
C PHE A 49 16.40 -15.38 8.59
N THR A 50 16.40 -15.73 9.88
CA THR A 50 15.61 -16.85 10.42
C THR A 50 14.13 -16.69 10.10
N ILE A 51 13.57 -15.50 10.34
CA ILE A 51 12.16 -15.21 10.03
C ILE A 51 11.91 -15.20 8.51
N ALA A 52 12.82 -14.67 7.70
CA ALA A 52 12.70 -14.69 6.23
C ALA A 52 12.60 -16.14 5.70
N ASN A 53 13.46 -17.05 6.17
CA ASN A 53 13.38 -18.47 5.83
C ASN A 53 12.06 -19.11 6.27
N LEU A 54 11.53 -18.72 7.43
CA LEU A 54 10.22 -19.18 7.90
C LEU A 54 9.09 -18.69 6.97
N ILE A 55 9.12 -17.42 6.55
CA ILE A 55 8.11 -16.82 5.68
C ILE A 55 8.06 -17.51 4.32
N GLU A 56 9.22 -17.79 3.72
CA GLU A 56 9.32 -18.52 2.46
C GLU A 56 8.64 -19.90 2.55
N LYS A 57 8.86 -20.63 3.65
CA LYS A 57 8.22 -21.93 3.88
C LYS A 57 6.73 -21.84 4.21
N ALA A 58 6.33 -20.82 4.96
CA ALA A 58 4.96 -20.68 5.44
C ALA A 58 3.97 -20.25 4.34
N LEU A 59 4.44 -19.53 3.30
CA LEU A 59 3.64 -19.09 2.16
C LEU A 59 2.33 -18.35 2.54
N ARG A 60 2.41 -17.45 3.54
CA ARG A 60 1.28 -16.66 4.05
C ARG A 60 1.65 -15.18 4.14
N PRO A 61 0.71 -14.25 3.87
CA PRO A 61 0.94 -12.83 4.13
C PRO A 61 1.37 -12.60 5.58
N VAL A 62 2.34 -11.71 5.79
CA VAL A 62 2.94 -11.46 7.11
C VAL A 62 2.86 -9.98 7.49
N LEU A 63 2.46 -9.72 8.72
CA LEU A 63 2.57 -8.41 9.36
C LEU A 63 3.71 -8.45 10.39
N VAL A 64 4.74 -7.66 10.17
CA VAL A 64 5.86 -7.47 11.09
C VAL A 64 5.63 -6.17 11.85
N ILE A 65 5.43 -6.27 13.17
CA ILE A 65 5.19 -5.09 14.01
C ILE A 65 6.47 -4.69 14.72
N SER A 66 6.89 -3.44 14.54
CA SER A 66 8.02 -2.83 15.22
C SER A 66 7.56 -1.71 16.15
N HIS A 67 8.21 -1.57 17.30
CA HIS A 67 7.87 -0.59 18.32
C HIS A 67 8.31 0.84 17.97
N ASN A 68 9.19 1.02 16.96
CA ASN A 68 9.64 2.34 16.53
C ASN A 68 9.86 2.42 15.01
N LYS A 69 9.82 3.64 14.45
CA LYS A 69 9.96 3.88 13.00
C LYS A 69 11.35 3.50 12.46
N THR A 70 12.42 3.70 13.24
CA THR A 70 13.79 3.40 12.81
C THR A 70 14.01 1.92 12.54
N LEU A 71 13.63 1.06 13.50
CA LEU A 71 13.71 -0.38 13.36
C LEU A 71 12.72 -0.90 12.32
N ALA A 72 11.54 -0.29 12.19
CA ALA A 72 10.62 -0.62 11.10
C ALA A 72 11.25 -0.38 9.72
N ALA A 73 11.91 0.77 9.53
CA ALA A 73 12.60 1.08 8.29
C ALA A 73 13.76 0.11 8.01
N GLN A 74 14.55 -0.25 9.03
CA GLN A 74 15.61 -1.26 8.91
C GLN A 74 15.06 -2.60 8.44
N LEU A 75 14.03 -3.12 9.13
CA LEU A 75 13.39 -4.38 8.77
C LEU A 75 12.77 -4.34 7.36
N TYR A 76 12.14 -3.22 7.00
CA TYR A 76 11.62 -3.02 5.64
C TYR A 76 12.70 -3.16 4.58
N GLN A 77 13.87 -2.53 4.77
CA GLN A 77 15.00 -2.64 3.84
C GLN A 77 15.59 -4.05 3.81
N GLU A 78 15.74 -4.71 4.97
CA GLU A 78 16.22 -6.10 5.05
C GLU A 78 15.27 -7.05 4.31
N PHE A 79 13.95 -6.93 4.51
CA PHE A 79 12.97 -7.76 3.80
C PHE A 79 12.90 -7.45 2.30
N ARG A 80 13.05 -6.18 1.88
CA ARG A 80 13.18 -5.81 0.45
C ARG A 80 14.38 -6.47 -0.21
N HIS A 81 15.51 -6.54 0.51
CA HIS A 81 16.70 -7.24 0.03
C HIS A 81 16.49 -8.76 -0.05
N PHE A 82 15.84 -9.35 0.96
CA PHE A 82 15.56 -10.79 0.98
C PHE A 82 14.48 -11.22 -0.03
N PHE A 83 13.55 -10.35 -0.39
CA PHE A 83 12.39 -10.69 -1.22
C PHE A 83 12.16 -9.68 -2.35
N PRO A 84 13.13 -9.48 -3.28
CA PRO A 84 13.05 -8.48 -4.33
C PRO A 84 11.92 -8.70 -5.35
N GLU A 85 11.40 -9.93 -5.46
CA GLU A 85 10.30 -10.28 -6.37
C GLU A 85 8.90 -10.27 -5.70
N ASN A 86 8.85 -10.14 -4.38
CA ASN A 86 7.60 -10.12 -3.60
C ASN A 86 7.22 -8.69 -3.18
N SER A 87 5.99 -8.53 -2.67
CA SER A 87 5.51 -7.23 -2.22
C SER A 87 5.92 -7.02 -0.76
N ILE A 88 6.90 -6.14 -0.57
CA ILE A 88 7.36 -5.71 0.74
C ILE A 88 6.94 -4.27 0.91
N GLU A 89 6.12 -4.04 1.93
CA GLU A 89 5.34 -2.82 2.10
C GLU A 89 5.59 -2.19 3.47
N TYR A 90 5.36 -0.88 3.56
CA TYR A 90 5.67 -0.09 4.75
C TYR A 90 4.43 0.64 5.29
N PHE A 91 4.09 0.40 6.56
CA PHE A 91 2.87 0.93 7.19
C PHE A 91 3.14 1.55 8.56
N VAL A 92 3.54 2.82 8.57
CA VAL A 92 3.75 3.60 9.80
C VAL A 92 2.90 4.86 9.80
N SER A 93 2.94 5.62 10.91
CA SER A 93 2.29 6.94 10.93
C SER A 93 2.89 7.84 9.85
N TYR A 94 2.02 8.33 8.97
CA TYR A 94 2.30 9.33 7.94
C TYR A 94 2.47 10.76 8.47
N TYR A 95 2.38 10.99 9.78
CA TYR A 95 2.68 12.30 10.33
C TYR A 95 4.18 12.43 10.59
N ASP A 96 4.77 13.49 10.05
CA ASP A 96 6.11 13.96 10.41
C ASP A 96 6.07 14.70 11.75
N TYR A 97 5.03 15.50 11.95
CA TYR A 97 4.70 16.14 13.22
C TYR A 97 3.22 15.91 13.53
N TYR A 98 2.91 15.60 14.80
CA TYR A 98 1.54 15.43 15.26
C TYR A 98 1.38 15.89 16.70
N GLN A 99 0.55 16.91 16.87
CA GLN A 99 0.05 17.37 18.16
C GLN A 99 -1.44 17.00 18.25
N PRO A 100 -1.83 16.13 19.20
CA PRO A 100 -3.24 15.83 19.40
C PRO A 100 -3.96 17.07 19.93
N GLU A 101 -5.25 17.16 19.61
CA GLU A 101 -6.14 18.08 20.31
C GLU A 101 -6.26 17.65 21.77
N ALA A 102 -6.09 18.59 22.69
CA ALA A 102 -6.16 18.33 24.12
C ALA A 102 -6.69 19.55 24.87
N TYR A 103 -7.33 19.30 26.00
CA TYR A 103 -7.70 20.33 26.96
C TYR A 103 -7.04 20.01 28.30
N ILE A 104 -6.34 20.99 28.88
CA ILE A 104 -5.65 20.89 30.17
C ILE A 104 -6.49 21.65 31.20
N PRO A 105 -7.25 20.96 32.07
CA PRO A 105 -8.15 21.63 33.02
C PRO A 105 -7.41 22.49 34.05
N ALA A 106 -6.26 22.02 34.53
CA ALA A 106 -5.49 22.70 35.58
C ALA A 106 -5.06 24.13 35.20
N THR A 107 -4.82 24.37 33.90
CA THR A 107 -4.40 25.68 33.37
C THR A 107 -5.48 26.31 32.49
N ASN A 108 -6.67 25.69 32.42
CA ASN A 108 -7.75 26.07 31.51
C ASN A 108 -7.24 26.32 30.07
N THR A 109 -6.37 25.43 29.57
CA THR A 109 -5.69 25.61 28.28
C THR A 109 -6.24 24.63 27.26
N PHE A 110 -6.68 25.16 26.11
CA PHE A 110 -7.01 24.35 24.94
C PHE A 110 -5.80 24.31 23.99
N ILE A 111 -5.43 23.10 23.60
CA ILE A 111 -4.36 22.81 22.64
C ILE A 111 -5.04 22.30 21.37
N ALA A 112 -4.98 23.11 20.31
CA ALA A 112 -5.53 22.73 19.01
C ALA A 112 -4.69 21.61 18.38
N LYS A 113 -5.36 20.79 17.56
CA LYS A 113 -4.69 19.81 16.71
C LYS A 113 -3.82 20.51 15.68
N GLU A 114 -2.56 20.10 15.62
CA GLU A 114 -1.63 20.51 14.56
C GLU A 114 -0.92 19.26 14.02
N ALA A 115 -0.78 19.18 12.71
CA ALA A 115 -0.13 18.02 12.09
C ALA A 115 0.49 18.38 10.75
N THR A 116 1.59 17.71 10.44
CA THR A 116 2.25 17.74 9.12
C THR A 116 2.28 16.33 8.57
N ILE A 117 1.74 16.15 7.36
CA ILE A 117 1.66 14.85 6.68
C ILE A 117 2.86 14.70 5.76
N ASN A 118 3.40 13.49 5.74
CA ASN A 118 4.41 13.03 4.81
C ASN A 118 3.74 12.27 3.66
N ASP A 119 3.70 12.89 2.49
CA ASP A 119 3.03 12.34 1.30
C ASP A 119 3.62 11.01 0.84
N GLU A 120 4.92 10.78 1.08
CA GLU A 120 5.57 9.53 0.68
C GLU A 120 5.17 8.36 1.60
N ILE A 121 5.05 8.62 2.90
CA ILE A 121 4.54 7.61 3.83
C ILE A 121 3.06 7.35 3.61
N ASP A 122 2.25 8.37 3.26
CA ASP A 122 0.84 8.14 2.90
C ASP A 122 0.70 7.24 1.67
N ARG A 123 1.50 7.50 0.62
CA ARG A 123 1.59 6.63 -0.55
C ARG A 123 1.90 5.19 -0.16
N LEU A 124 2.95 4.98 0.63
CA LEU A 124 3.38 3.64 1.04
C LEU A 124 2.30 2.90 1.83
N ARG A 125 1.53 3.61 2.67
CA ARG A 125 0.39 3.02 3.39
C ARG A 125 -0.69 2.53 2.43
N LEU A 126 -1.06 3.34 1.44
CA LEU A 126 -2.07 2.97 0.44
C LEU A 126 -1.57 1.82 -0.45
N CYS A 127 -0.28 1.82 -0.81
CA CYS A 127 0.36 0.71 -1.52
C CYS A 127 0.25 -0.59 -0.71
N ALA A 128 0.57 -0.54 0.60
CA ALA A 128 0.48 -1.68 1.49
C ALA A 128 -0.91 -2.32 1.53
N THR A 129 -1.97 -1.50 1.61
CA THR A 129 -3.34 -2.02 1.61
C THR A 129 -3.73 -2.58 0.25
N ASN A 130 -3.38 -1.91 -0.85
CA ASN A 130 -3.74 -2.36 -2.20
C ASN A 130 -3.07 -3.70 -2.53
N SER A 131 -1.81 -3.87 -2.13
CA SER A 131 -1.05 -5.11 -2.30
C SER A 131 -1.73 -6.32 -1.66
N LEU A 132 -2.36 -6.17 -0.48
CA LEU A 132 -3.09 -7.26 0.19
C LEU A 132 -4.28 -7.81 -0.63
N PHE A 133 -4.83 -7.01 -1.55
CA PHE A 133 -5.98 -7.40 -2.37
C PHE A 133 -5.55 -8.00 -3.71
N GLN A 134 -4.39 -7.62 -4.21
CA GLN A 134 -3.88 -8.08 -5.49
C GLN A 134 -3.11 -9.40 -5.38
N ARG A 135 -2.42 -9.64 -4.25
CA ARG A 135 -1.51 -10.77 -4.12
C ARG A 135 -1.40 -11.29 -2.68
N ARG A 136 -0.88 -12.51 -2.52
CA ARG A 136 -0.75 -13.21 -1.22
C ARG A 136 0.66 -13.19 -0.66
N ASP A 137 1.66 -12.95 -1.49
CA ASP A 137 3.06 -12.83 -1.12
C ASP A 137 3.42 -11.40 -0.71
N VAL A 138 2.76 -10.94 0.37
CA VAL A 138 2.90 -9.61 0.95
C VAL A 138 3.51 -9.67 2.35
N ILE A 139 4.56 -8.90 2.60
CA ILE A 139 5.07 -8.60 3.95
C ILE A 139 4.83 -7.12 4.21
N ILE A 140 4.07 -6.80 5.25
CA ILE A 140 3.90 -5.42 5.72
C ILE A 140 4.77 -5.23 6.96
N VAL A 141 5.70 -4.30 6.90
CA VAL A 141 6.44 -3.85 8.09
C VAL A 141 5.75 -2.60 8.64
N ALA A 142 5.23 -2.71 9.85
CA ALA A 142 4.36 -1.71 10.45
C ALA A 142 4.82 -1.24 11.83
N SER A 143 4.39 -0.03 12.21
CA SER A 143 4.38 0.39 13.60
C SER A 143 3.04 0.04 14.26
N VAL A 144 2.83 0.49 15.51
CA VAL A 144 1.50 0.48 16.14
C VAL A 144 0.43 1.22 15.33
N SER A 145 0.77 1.92 14.25
CA SER A 145 -0.24 2.44 13.32
C SER A 145 -1.17 1.35 12.76
N CYS A 146 -0.75 0.08 12.70
CA CYS A 146 -1.58 -1.02 12.20
C CYS A 146 -2.80 -1.36 13.07
N ILE A 147 -2.87 -0.84 14.31
CA ILE A 147 -4.04 -1.00 15.19
C ILE A 147 -4.95 0.23 15.22
N TYR A 148 -4.58 1.31 14.52
CA TYR A 148 -5.43 2.50 14.38
C TYR A 148 -6.45 2.32 13.25
N GLY A 149 -7.61 2.93 13.44
CA GLY A 149 -8.72 2.84 12.48
C GLY A 149 -8.36 3.41 11.10
N ILE A 150 -8.65 2.62 10.08
CA ILE A 150 -8.77 3.04 8.67
C ILE A 150 -10.19 2.69 8.19
N GLY A 151 -10.59 3.20 7.01
CA GLY A 151 -11.90 2.87 6.44
C GLY A 151 -12.12 1.36 6.25
N SER A 152 -13.38 0.94 6.20
CA SER A 152 -13.73 -0.46 5.93
C SER A 152 -13.09 -0.91 4.61
N PRO A 153 -12.37 -2.04 4.59
CA PRO A 153 -11.80 -2.58 3.36
C PRO A 153 -12.89 -2.77 2.30
N GLU A 154 -14.01 -3.39 2.66
CA GLU A 154 -15.13 -3.67 1.75
C GLU A 154 -15.63 -2.38 1.07
N THR A 155 -15.76 -1.30 1.86
CA THR A 155 -16.17 0.01 1.34
C THR A 155 -15.11 0.57 0.39
N TYR A 156 -13.84 0.58 0.82
CA TYR A 156 -12.72 1.10 0.03
C TYR A 156 -12.63 0.41 -1.34
N TYR A 157 -12.72 -0.92 -1.38
CA TYR A 157 -12.65 -1.68 -2.63
C TYR A 157 -13.91 -1.57 -3.47
N SER A 158 -15.10 -1.51 -2.86
CA SER A 158 -16.35 -1.33 -3.63
C SER A 158 -16.39 -0.02 -4.42
N MET A 159 -15.61 0.97 -3.99
CA MET A 159 -15.49 2.26 -4.67
C MET A 159 -14.48 2.22 -5.83
N SER A 160 -13.56 1.25 -5.84
CA SER A 160 -12.59 1.10 -6.93
C SER A 160 -13.29 0.76 -8.25
N PHE A 161 -12.72 1.19 -9.37
CA PHE A 161 -13.28 0.90 -10.69
C PHE A 161 -12.17 0.54 -11.67
N THR A 162 -12.53 -0.29 -12.66
CA THR A 162 -11.61 -0.73 -13.70
C THR A 162 -11.78 0.10 -14.96
N LEU A 163 -10.69 0.28 -15.69
CA LEU A 163 -10.68 0.80 -17.04
C LEU A 163 -9.96 -0.20 -17.94
N GLU A 164 -10.56 -0.52 -19.07
CA GLU A 164 -10.06 -1.53 -20.01
C GLU A 164 -9.92 -0.94 -21.41
N LYS A 165 -8.90 -1.39 -22.13
CA LYS A 165 -8.74 -1.08 -23.55
C LYS A 165 -9.94 -1.62 -24.32
N ASN A 166 -10.44 -0.83 -25.27
CA ASN A 166 -11.67 -1.05 -26.03
C ASN A 166 -12.97 -0.96 -25.23
N GLN A 167 -12.94 -0.55 -23.96
CA GLN A 167 -14.17 -0.31 -23.20
C GLN A 167 -14.93 0.90 -23.76
N ASP A 168 -16.23 0.73 -24.00
CA ASP A 168 -17.14 1.82 -24.32
C ASP A 168 -17.47 2.59 -23.03
N ILE A 169 -16.89 3.77 -22.87
CA ILE A 169 -17.08 4.65 -21.73
C ILE A 169 -16.85 6.09 -22.14
N THR A 170 -17.78 6.98 -21.76
CA THR A 170 -17.63 8.40 -22.03
C THR A 170 -16.58 9.02 -21.11
N ARG A 171 -15.87 10.04 -21.62
CA ARG A 171 -14.99 10.88 -20.81
C ARG A 171 -15.67 11.35 -19.52
N LYS A 172 -16.91 11.85 -19.63
CA LYS A 172 -17.69 12.35 -18.48
C LYS A 172 -17.88 11.29 -17.39
N SER A 173 -18.11 10.04 -17.77
CA SER A 173 -18.24 8.92 -16.84
C SER A 173 -16.94 8.66 -16.07
N ILE A 174 -15.79 8.66 -16.77
CA ILE A 174 -14.48 8.46 -16.12
C ILE A 174 -14.21 9.58 -15.10
N LEU A 175 -14.40 10.84 -15.50
CA LEU A 175 -14.17 11.99 -14.61
C LEU A 175 -15.10 11.94 -13.38
N LYS A 176 -16.35 11.55 -13.57
CA LYS A 176 -17.28 11.35 -12.46
C LYS A 176 -16.78 10.27 -11.50
N ASN A 177 -16.38 9.12 -12.01
CA ASN A 177 -15.86 8.02 -11.18
C ASN A 177 -14.63 8.47 -10.37
N LEU A 178 -13.70 9.22 -10.98
CA LEU A 178 -12.52 9.77 -10.30
C LEU A 178 -12.90 10.71 -9.14
N VAL A 179 -13.85 11.62 -9.38
CA VAL A 179 -14.36 12.53 -8.34
C VAL A 179 -15.07 11.76 -7.23
N ASP A 180 -15.85 10.75 -7.56
CA ASP A 180 -16.58 9.90 -6.60
C ASP A 180 -15.60 9.17 -5.64
N ILE A 181 -14.38 8.90 -6.09
CA ILE A 181 -13.30 8.32 -5.28
C ILE A 181 -12.25 9.34 -4.77
N GLN A 182 -12.66 10.61 -4.70
CA GLN A 182 -11.96 11.77 -4.11
C GLN A 182 -10.73 12.29 -4.86
N TYR A 183 -10.56 11.97 -6.13
CA TYR A 183 -9.51 12.62 -6.92
C TYR A 183 -9.93 14.06 -7.26
N GLU A 184 -8.95 14.96 -7.25
CA GLU A 184 -9.15 16.36 -7.59
C GLU A 184 -8.75 16.60 -9.06
N ARG A 185 -9.53 17.43 -9.76
CA ARG A 185 -9.10 17.91 -11.08
C ARG A 185 -8.11 19.05 -10.91
N GLU A 186 -6.91 18.92 -11.47
CA GLU A 186 -5.86 19.92 -11.39
C GLU A 186 -5.06 19.97 -12.70
N GLU A 187 -5.20 21.06 -13.45
CA GLU A 187 -4.57 21.22 -14.76
C GLU A 187 -3.11 21.70 -14.66
N THR A 188 -2.79 22.49 -13.63
CA THR A 188 -1.50 23.18 -13.51
C THR A 188 -0.50 22.40 -12.67
N ASN A 189 -0.90 21.99 -11.47
CA ASN A 189 -0.04 21.28 -10.53
C ASN A 189 -0.36 19.78 -10.51
N PHE A 190 0.16 19.04 -11.48
CA PHE A 190 -0.11 17.61 -11.60
C PHE A 190 0.66 16.82 -10.53
N ARG A 191 -0.07 16.40 -9.48
CA ARG A 191 0.46 15.75 -8.28
C ARG A 191 -0.37 14.53 -7.93
N ARG A 192 0.14 13.70 -7.03
CA ARG A 192 -0.56 12.50 -6.55
C ARG A 192 -1.97 12.82 -6.05
N GLY A 193 -2.93 11.97 -6.39
CA GLY A 193 -4.34 12.13 -6.05
C GLY A 193 -5.09 13.13 -6.93
N THR A 194 -4.50 13.60 -8.04
CA THR A 194 -5.16 14.49 -9.00
C THR A 194 -5.28 13.86 -10.39
N PHE A 195 -6.14 14.46 -11.23
CA PHE A 195 -6.22 14.15 -12.65
C PHE A 195 -6.33 15.44 -13.48
N ARG A 196 -5.98 15.35 -14.76
CA ARG A 196 -6.10 16.45 -15.73
C ARG A 196 -6.60 15.96 -17.08
N VAL A 197 -7.11 16.87 -17.89
CA VAL A 197 -7.74 16.53 -19.17
C VAL A 197 -7.20 17.41 -20.29
N ARG A 198 -6.68 16.77 -21.35
CA ARG A 198 -6.13 17.44 -22.53
C ARG A 198 -6.76 16.83 -23.78
N GLY A 199 -7.80 17.48 -24.30
CA GLY A 199 -8.59 16.95 -25.41
C GLY A 199 -9.26 15.63 -25.03
N ASP A 200 -8.88 14.56 -25.73
CA ASP A 200 -9.37 13.19 -25.52
C ASP A 200 -8.43 12.34 -24.65
N VAL A 201 -7.45 12.99 -24.01
CA VAL A 201 -6.53 12.36 -23.07
C VAL A 201 -6.90 12.73 -21.65
N ILE A 202 -7.06 11.72 -20.79
CA ILE A 202 -7.19 11.87 -19.35
C ILE A 202 -5.90 11.34 -18.72
N GLU A 203 -5.24 12.15 -17.91
CA GLU A 203 -4.11 11.72 -17.10
C GLU A 203 -4.51 11.70 -15.63
N VAL A 204 -4.32 10.57 -14.96
CA VAL A 204 -4.67 10.36 -13.55
C VAL A 204 -3.38 10.01 -12.83
N PHE A 205 -3.05 10.72 -11.74
CA PHE A 205 -1.91 10.39 -10.90
C PHE A 205 -2.40 9.73 -9.61
N PRO A 206 -2.36 8.40 -9.48
CA PRO A 206 -2.81 7.71 -8.28
C PRO A 206 -2.06 8.17 -7.04
N SER A 207 -2.76 8.22 -5.89
CA SER A 207 -2.14 8.58 -4.61
C SER A 207 -1.15 7.53 -4.08
N TYR A 208 -1.19 6.32 -4.64
CA TYR A 208 -0.40 5.16 -4.24
C TYR A 208 0.73 4.81 -5.22
N GLU A 209 0.84 5.49 -6.37
CA GLU A 209 1.84 5.22 -7.40
C GLU A 209 2.91 6.31 -7.51
N GLU A 210 4.03 5.97 -8.16
CA GLU A 210 5.07 6.92 -8.57
C GLU A 210 4.90 7.40 -10.02
N PHE A 211 4.07 6.72 -10.79
CA PHE A 211 3.73 7.07 -12.17
C PHE A 211 2.25 7.49 -12.28
N ALA A 212 1.90 8.15 -13.38
CA ALA A 212 0.51 8.47 -13.71
C ALA A 212 0.00 7.54 -14.81
N TYR A 213 -1.30 7.30 -14.85
CA TYR A 213 -1.97 6.65 -15.97
C TYR A 213 -2.39 7.69 -17.00
N ARG A 214 -2.07 7.46 -18.26
CA ARG A 214 -2.61 8.17 -19.42
C ARG A 214 -3.62 7.27 -20.11
N ILE A 215 -4.87 7.76 -20.18
CA ILE A 215 -6.01 7.10 -20.80
C ILE A 215 -6.37 7.93 -22.04
N GLU A 216 -6.20 7.35 -23.21
CA GLU A 216 -6.52 7.98 -24.50
C GLU A 216 -7.88 7.45 -24.97
N LEU A 217 -8.80 8.36 -25.29
CA LEU A 217 -10.12 8.06 -25.82
C LEU A 217 -10.22 8.40 -27.31
N ASP A 218 -11.08 7.67 -28.01
CA ASP A 218 -11.62 8.02 -29.30
C ASP A 218 -13.15 8.01 -29.19
N GLU A 219 -13.76 9.18 -29.35
CA GLU A 219 -15.19 9.45 -29.08
C GLU A 219 -15.65 8.98 -27.67
N SER A 220 -16.16 7.74 -27.56
CA SER A 220 -16.65 7.14 -26.32
C SER A 220 -16.01 5.78 -26.04
N LYS A 221 -14.79 5.56 -26.52
CA LYS A 221 -14.07 4.29 -26.38
C LYS A 221 -12.63 4.52 -25.96
N ILE A 222 -12.15 3.72 -25.01
CA ILE A 222 -10.73 3.75 -24.61
C ILE A 222 -9.90 3.05 -25.68
N ILE A 223 -9.00 3.77 -26.33
CA ILE A 223 -8.11 3.20 -27.35
C ILE A 223 -6.79 2.72 -26.76
N LYS A 224 -6.32 3.36 -25.69
CA LYS A 224 -5.00 3.08 -25.11
C LYS A 224 -4.93 3.48 -23.64
N ILE A 225 -4.28 2.65 -22.84
CA ILE A 225 -3.93 2.92 -21.46
C ILE A 225 -2.42 2.72 -21.31
N SER A 226 -1.74 3.69 -20.72
CA SER A 226 -0.29 3.65 -20.49
C SER A 226 0.08 4.24 -19.14
N SER A 227 1.18 3.80 -18.55
CA SER A 227 1.84 4.53 -17.46
C SER A 227 2.79 5.56 -18.05
N ILE A 228 2.88 6.71 -17.42
CA ILE A 228 3.76 7.80 -17.80
C ILE A 228 4.55 8.32 -16.60
N ASP A 229 5.75 8.79 -16.86
CA ASP A 229 6.46 9.67 -15.94
C ASP A 229 5.63 10.97 -15.75
N PRO A 230 5.21 11.33 -14.53
CA PRO A 230 4.32 12.46 -14.30
C PRO A 230 4.98 13.82 -14.57
N LEU A 231 6.32 13.89 -14.54
CA LEU A 231 7.11 15.08 -14.81
C LEU A 231 7.44 15.21 -16.30
N LEU A 232 7.96 14.15 -16.91
CA LEU A 232 8.46 14.15 -18.29
C LEU A 232 7.37 13.81 -19.32
N GLY A 233 6.28 13.18 -18.91
CA GLY A 233 5.22 12.68 -19.78
C GLY A 233 5.62 11.51 -20.67
N LYS A 234 6.81 10.92 -20.43
CA LYS A 234 7.35 9.77 -21.16
C LYS A 234 6.56 8.52 -20.81
N ILE A 235 6.16 7.76 -21.83
CA ILE A 235 5.51 6.45 -21.65
C ILE A 235 6.50 5.46 -21.05
N LEU A 236 6.10 4.79 -19.97
CA LEU A 236 6.86 3.78 -19.26
C LEU A 236 6.41 2.38 -19.68
N ASP A 237 5.10 2.14 -19.66
CA ASP A 237 4.50 0.85 -20.01
C ASP A 237 3.08 1.02 -20.58
N SER A 238 2.51 -0.04 -21.15
CA SER A 238 1.15 -0.10 -21.69
C SER A 238 0.33 -1.20 -21.02
N PHE A 239 -0.96 -0.93 -20.79
CA PHE A 239 -1.85 -1.84 -20.09
C PHE A 239 -3.12 -2.11 -20.90
N ASP A 240 -3.60 -3.35 -20.86
CA ASP A 240 -4.93 -3.69 -21.37
C ASP A 240 -6.03 -3.39 -20.35
N LYS A 241 -5.69 -3.44 -19.05
CA LYS A 241 -6.62 -3.21 -17.94
C LYS A 241 -5.90 -2.57 -16.77
N ILE A 242 -6.53 -1.58 -16.15
CA ILE A 242 -6.08 -0.98 -14.89
C ILE A 242 -7.23 -0.96 -13.87
N LEU A 243 -6.87 -0.99 -12.60
CA LEU A 243 -7.78 -0.83 -11.47
C LEU A 243 -7.38 0.44 -10.72
N ILE A 244 -8.33 1.38 -10.57
CA ILE A 244 -8.12 2.64 -9.86
C ILE A 244 -8.75 2.55 -8.48
N TYR A 245 -7.93 2.67 -7.43
CA TYR A 245 -8.37 2.68 -6.04
C TYR A 245 -8.65 4.10 -5.54
N PRO A 246 -9.48 4.25 -4.48
CA PRO A 246 -9.74 5.55 -3.89
C PRO A 246 -8.48 6.27 -3.43
N ARG A 247 -8.51 7.59 -3.53
CA ARG A 247 -7.38 8.46 -3.19
C ARG A 247 -6.94 8.31 -1.74
N THR A 248 -7.87 8.05 -0.83
CA THR A 248 -7.64 7.97 0.62
C THR A 248 -8.46 6.84 1.26
N PHE A 249 -8.02 6.37 2.42
CA PHE A 249 -8.73 5.37 3.25
C PHE A 249 -10.10 5.82 3.71
N PHE A 250 -10.32 7.13 3.86
CA PHE A 250 -11.51 7.69 4.49
C PHE A 250 -12.54 8.17 3.47
N SER A 251 -12.56 7.55 2.30
CA SER A 251 -13.57 7.81 1.28
C SER A 251 -14.93 7.29 1.74
N THR A 252 -15.80 8.21 2.18
CA THR A 252 -17.20 7.89 2.49
C THR A 252 -18.03 7.93 1.20
N PRO A 253 -18.64 6.82 0.77
CA PRO A 253 -19.54 6.80 -0.38
C PRO A 253 -20.65 7.85 -0.23
N HIS A 254 -21.04 8.45 -1.35
CA HIS A 254 -22.07 9.48 -1.35
C HIS A 254 -23.43 8.98 -0.82
N SER A 255 -23.69 7.67 -0.93
CA SER A 255 -24.87 6.98 -0.39
C SER A 255 -24.89 6.90 1.14
N ILE A 256 -23.72 6.84 1.79
CA ILE A 256 -23.58 6.80 3.25
C ILE A 256 -23.68 8.21 3.84
N LYS A 257 -23.15 9.23 3.14
CA LYS A 257 -23.26 10.64 3.57
C LYS A 257 -24.70 11.15 3.71
N LYS A 258 -25.69 10.54 3.06
CA LYS A 258 -27.12 10.91 3.19
C LYS A 258 -27.81 10.30 4.42
N ARG A 259 -27.16 9.38 5.13
CA ARG A 259 -27.70 8.70 6.32
C ARG A 259 -27.18 9.28 7.65
N ILE A 260 -26.28 10.25 7.59
CA ILE A 260 -25.73 11.02 8.71
C ILE A 260 -26.26 12.44 8.55
#